data_AF-A0A948CHM5-F1
#
_entry.id   AF-A0A948CHM5-F1
#
_cell.length_a   1.000
_cell.length_b   1.000
_cell.length_c   1.000
_cell.angle_alpha   90.00
_cell.angle_beta   90.00
_cell.angle_gamma   90.00
#
_symmetry.space_group_name_H-M   'P 1'
#
loop_
_entity.id
_entity.type
_entity.pdbx_description
1 polymer ?
#
loop_
_entity_poly.entity_id
_entity_poly.type
_entity_poly.pdbx_seq_one_letter_code
_entity_poly.pdbx_strand_id
1 'polypeptide(L)'
;FKGFTTITNSGAEVTDLHRNVGRAIIWSIAICVVVYLLVAFAVGSSLPLDRIVAAKDYALAEAAEPALGKTGFYLTVALALVATASGLIASVFAVSRMLAMLTDMKMIPHSHFGMPGTIKDHTLVYTVVIAGFLTVFFDLSRIASLGAFFYLVMDIIIHFGVFRHLREEIGAKGWVLLTAMALDAVVLTAFAAMKWQSDPLIVVLGVIGMALVFLFMRVFLARNPVREGDHGSL
;
A
#
# COMPACT_ATOMS: atom_id res chain seq x y z
N PHE A 1 -4.17 7.80 2.04
CA PHE A 1 -4.94 6.79 1.26
C PHE A 1 -3.94 5.99 0.44
N LYS A 2 -4.02 4.65 0.51
CA LYS A 2 -3.22 3.73 -0.32
C LYS A 2 -4.20 2.98 -1.24
N GLY A 3 -3.85 2.76 -2.51
CA GLY A 3 -4.66 1.95 -3.43
C GLY A 3 -4.73 2.46 -4.86
N PHE A 4 -4.31 3.70 -5.13
CA PHE A 4 -4.27 4.23 -6.50
C PHE A 4 -3.28 3.47 -7.40
N THR A 5 -2.25 2.86 -6.83
CA THR A 5 -1.31 1.96 -7.54
C THR A 5 -1.96 0.65 -7.97
N THR A 6 -3.07 0.23 -7.33
CA THR A 6 -3.84 -0.93 -7.79
C THR A 6 -4.55 -0.64 -9.11
N ILE A 7 -4.95 0.62 -9.34
CA ILE A 7 -5.55 1.05 -10.61
C ILE A 7 -4.53 0.88 -11.75
N THR A 8 -3.26 1.21 -11.51
CA THR A 8 -2.19 1.02 -12.51
C THR A 8 -1.86 -0.45 -12.77
N ASN A 9 -2.08 -1.34 -11.80
CA ASN A 9 -1.88 -2.78 -11.97
C ASN A 9 -2.93 -3.45 -12.89
N SER A 10 -4.04 -2.78 -13.16
CA SER A 10 -5.09 -3.20 -14.11
C SER A 10 -5.06 -2.42 -15.42
N GLY A 11 -3.96 -1.73 -15.75
CA GLY A 11 -3.89 -0.87 -16.93
C GLY A 11 -4.31 -1.56 -18.24
N ALA A 12 -3.88 -2.81 -18.46
CA ALA A 12 -4.22 -3.56 -19.68
C ALA A 12 -5.73 -3.85 -19.85
N GLU A 13 -6.53 -3.70 -18.79
CA GLU A 13 -7.97 -3.94 -18.76
C GLU A 13 -8.77 -2.62 -18.88
N VAL A 14 -8.11 -1.45 -18.87
CA VAL A 14 -8.74 -0.13 -18.89
C VAL A 14 -8.85 0.40 -20.33
N THR A 15 -10.06 0.72 -20.75
CA THR A 15 -10.31 1.43 -22.02
C THR A 15 -9.68 2.82 -21.98
N ASP A 16 -9.02 3.25 -23.05
CA ASP A 16 -8.30 4.54 -23.14
C ASP A 16 -7.36 4.82 -21.94
N LEU A 17 -6.43 3.89 -21.69
CA LEU A 17 -5.46 3.89 -20.58
C LEU A 17 -4.91 5.28 -20.23
N HIS A 18 -4.34 5.98 -21.22
CA HIS A 18 -3.63 7.26 -21.01
C HIS A 18 -4.52 8.36 -20.42
N ARG A 19 -5.83 8.34 -20.71
CA ARG A 19 -6.78 9.36 -20.25
C ARG A 19 -7.54 8.90 -19.02
N ASN A 20 -7.95 7.65 -18.99
CA ASN A 20 -8.86 7.14 -17.97
C ASN A 20 -8.15 6.79 -16.65
N VAL A 21 -6.89 6.33 -16.68
CA VAL A 21 -6.14 6.04 -15.45
C VAL A 21 -5.88 7.31 -14.64
N GLY A 22 -5.37 8.37 -15.29
CA GLY A 22 -5.10 9.64 -14.60
C GLY A 22 -6.37 10.25 -13.97
N ARG A 23 -7.49 10.21 -14.70
CA ARG A 23 -8.78 10.69 -14.18
C ARG A 23 -9.32 9.83 -13.04
N ALA A 24 -9.21 8.50 -13.16
CA ALA A 24 -9.64 7.57 -12.12
C ALA A 24 -8.87 7.81 -10.81
N ILE A 25 -7.56 8.03 -10.89
CA ILE A 25 -6.73 8.36 -9.71
C ILE A 25 -7.19 9.68 -9.08
N ILE A 26 -7.37 10.75 -9.88
CA ILE A 26 -7.80 12.06 -9.35
C ILE A 26 -9.17 11.96 -8.68
N TRP A 27 -10.16 11.34 -9.34
CA TRP A 27 -11.50 11.18 -8.78
C TRP A 27 -11.50 10.29 -7.55
N SER A 28 -10.74 9.19 -7.55
CA SER A 28 -10.61 8.31 -6.38
C SER A 28 -10.04 9.06 -5.18
N ILE A 29 -8.95 9.80 -5.36
CA ILE A 29 -8.33 10.58 -4.28
C ILE A 29 -9.30 11.66 -3.77
N ALA A 30 -9.93 12.42 -4.67
CA ALA A 30 -10.84 13.49 -4.29
C ALA A 30 -12.04 12.96 -3.49
N ILE A 31 -12.69 11.89 -3.96
CA ILE A 31 -13.82 11.26 -3.27
C ILE A 31 -13.35 10.71 -1.92
N CYS A 32 -12.22 10.01 -1.86
CA CYS A 32 -11.69 9.47 -0.60
C CYS A 32 -11.40 10.57 0.43
N VAL A 33 -10.81 11.70 0.00
CA VAL A 33 -10.55 12.84 0.90
C VAL A 33 -11.86 13.38 1.45
N VAL A 34 -12.85 13.64 0.60
CA VAL A 34 -14.16 14.14 1.05
C VAL A 34 -14.81 13.17 2.04
N VAL A 35 -14.85 11.88 1.71
CA VAL A 35 -15.44 10.85 2.58
C VAL A 35 -14.69 10.76 3.91
N TYR A 36 -13.36 10.79 3.91
CA TYR A 36 -12.57 10.74 5.14
C TYR A 36 -12.80 11.95 6.03
N LEU A 37 -12.91 13.15 5.45
CA LEU A 37 -13.23 14.36 6.21
C LEU A 37 -14.64 14.31 6.80
N LEU A 38 -15.63 13.86 6.01
CA LEU A 38 -17.01 13.69 6.50
C LEU A 38 -17.09 12.66 7.62
N VAL A 39 -16.41 11.53 7.49
CA VAL A 39 -16.37 10.49 8.53
C VAL A 39 -15.67 10.99 9.79
N ALA A 40 -14.52 11.65 9.65
CA ALA A 40 -13.80 12.21 10.79
C ALA A 40 -14.64 13.25 11.54
N PHE A 41 -15.32 14.12 10.80
CA PHE A 41 -16.25 15.10 11.37
C PHE A 41 -17.43 14.42 12.07
N ALA A 42 -18.07 13.44 11.42
CA ALA A 42 -19.18 12.69 12.00
C ALA A 42 -18.76 12.03 13.33
N VAL A 43 -17.71 11.21 13.31
CA VAL A 43 -17.21 10.51 14.51
C VAL A 43 -16.81 11.51 15.62
N GLY A 44 -16.07 12.57 15.27
CA GLY A 44 -15.62 13.58 16.23
C GLY A 44 -16.76 14.43 16.81
N SER A 45 -17.87 14.58 16.09
CA SER A 45 -19.07 15.29 16.58
C SER A 45 -20.01 14.40 17.39
N SER A 46 -19.96 13.07 17.19
CA SER A 46 -20.89 12.12 17.80
C SER A 46 -20.37 11.46 19.07
N LEU A 47 -19.05 11.42 19.30
CA LEU A 47 -18.46 10.77 20.47
C LEU A 47 -17.42 11.65 21.16
N PRO A 48 -17.32 11.60 22.51
CA PRO A 48 -16.22 12.22 23.22
C PRO A 48 -14.91 11.45 22.97
N LEU A 49 -13.77 12.14 23.11
CA LEU A 49 -12.46 11.64 22.69
C LEU A 49 -12.01 10.38 23.44
N ASP A 50 -12.34 10.28 24.73
CA ASP A 50 -12.09 9.10 25.56
C ASP A 50 -12.80 7.85 25.02
N ARG A 51 -14.06 7.99 24.59
CA ARG A 51 -14.83 6.90 23.96
C ARG A 51 -14.24 6.51 22.61
N ILE A 52 -13.81 7.48 21.80
CA ILE A 52 -13.15 7.21 20.51
C ILE A 52 -11.86 6.40 20.73
N VAL A 53 -11.07 6.76 21.74
CA VAL A 53 -9.82 6.05 22.05
C VAL A 53 -10.10 4.64 22.60
N ALA A 54 -11.10 4.49 23.48
CA ALA A 54 -11.49 3.20 24.02
C ALA A 54 -12.04 2.25 22.93
N ALA A 55 -12.82 2.77 21.99
CA ALA A 55 -13.40 2.03 20.88
C ALA A 55 -12.59 2.13 19.58
N LYS A 56 -11.28 2.43 19.63
CA LYS A 56 -10.46 2.75 18.44
C LYS A 56 -10.58 1.75 17.27
N ASP A 57 -10.77 0.47 17.58
CA ASP A 57 -10.81 -0.62 16.58
C ASP A 57 -12.16 -0.71 15.86
N TYR A 58 -13.20 -0.07 16.40
CA TYR A 58 -14.56 -0.05 15.86
C TYR A 58 -15.24 1.33 16.03
N ALA A 59 -14.45 2.41 16.09
CA ALA A 59 -14.92 3.75 16.48
C ALA A 59 -16.02 4.28 15.57
N LEU A 60 -16.02 3.91 14.29
CA LEU A 60 -17.08 4.24 13.35
C LEU A 60 -18.42 3.61 13.74
N ALA A 61 -18.41 2.34 14.15
CA ALA A 61 -19.61 1.63 14.59
C ALA A 61 -20.11 2.17 15.93
N GLU A 62 -19.19 2.44 16.87
CA GLU A 62 -19.52 3.11 18.13
C GLU A 62 -20.15 4.49 17.87
N ALA A 63 -19.64 5.24 16.90
CA ALA A 63 -20.19 6.56 16.54
C ALA A 63 -21.57 6.50 15.88
N ALA A 64 -21.95 5.34 15.34
CA ALA A 64 -23.28 5.14 14.77
C ALA A 64 -24.35 4.89 15.86
N GLU A 65 -23.96 4.40 17.05
CA GLU A 65 -24.91 4.06 18.11
C GLU A 65 -25.73 5.27 18.62
N PRO A 66 -25.14 6.44 18.90
CA PRO A 66 -25.91 7.60 19.38
C PRO A 66 -27.00 8.08 18.41
N ALA A 67 -26.78 7.94 17.10
CA ALA A 67 -27.69 8.45 16.07
C ALA A 67 -28.67 7.39 15.54
N LEU A 68 -28.24 6.13 15.43
CA LEU A 68 -28.97 5.04 14.77
C LEU A 68 -29.27 3.86 15.73
N GLY A 69 -28.89 3.98 17.00
CA GLY A 69 -29.05 2.94 18.01
C GLY A 69 -28.21 1.68 17.73
N LYS A 70 -28.52 0.60 18.45
CA LYS A 70 -27.83 -0.69 18.31
C LYS A 70 -27.96 -1.29 16.91
N THR A 71 -29.07 -1.04 16.22
CA THR A 71 -29.26 -1.48 14.84
C THR A 71 -28.23 -0.84 13.91
N GLY A 72 -28.01 0.47 14.04
CA GLY A 72 -26.96 1.19 13.30
C GLY A 72 -25.57 0.65 13.60
N PHE A 73 -25.25 0.42 14.88
CA PHE A 73 -23.99 -0.18 15.30
C PHE A 73 -23.70 -1.50 14.56
N TYR A 74 -24.61 -2.47 14.64
CA TYR A 74 -24.39 -3.79 14.02
C TYR A 74 -24.38 -3.73 12.49
N LEU A 75 -25.19 -2.86 11.88
CA LEU A 75 -25.14 -2.64 10.43
C LEU A 75 -23.78 -2.10 10.00
N THR A 76 -23.24 -1.10 10.70
CA THR A 76 -21.92 -0.54 10.41
C THR A 76 -20.81 -1.57 10.58
N VAL A 77 -20.87 -2.42 11.61
CA VAL A 77 -19.93 -3.54 11.77
C VAL A 77 -20.00 -4.50 10.58
N ALA A 78 -21.20 -4.92 10.18
CA ALA A 78 -21.37 -5.85 9.06
C ALA A 78 -20.82 -5.25 7.74
N LEU A 79 -21.14 -3.98 7.46
CA LEU A 79 -20.62 -3.27 6.29
C LEU A 79 -19.09 -3.13 6.33
N ALA A 80 -18.52 -2.83 7.49
CA ALA A 80 -17.07 -2.72 7.67
C ALA A 80 -16.37 -4.06 7.43
N LEU A 81 -16.94 -5.18 7.88
CA LEU A 81 -16.41 -6.52 7.64
C LEU A 81 -16.40 -6.87 6.15
N VAL A 82 -17.52 -6.63 5.45
CA VAL A 82 -17.63 -6.88 4.00
C VAL A 82 -16.67 -5.98 3.20
N ALA A 83 -16.58 -4.70 3.56
CA ALA A 83 -15.66 -3.76 2.92
C ALA A 83 -14.18 -4.17 3.14
N THR A 84 -13.82 -4.59 4.36
CA THR A 84 -12.46 -5.03 4.69
C THR A 84 -12.10 -6.32 3.98
N ALA A 85 -13.01 -7.31 3.96
CA ALA A 85 -12.80 -8.57 3.27
C ALA A 85 -12.61 -8.37 1.75
N SER A 86 -13.47 -7.57 1.12
CA SER A 86 -13.35 -7.27 -0.32
C SER A 86 -12.05 -6.51 -0.65
N GLY A 87 -11.66 -5.53 0.17
CA GLY A 87 -10.40 -4.80 0.01
C GLY A 87 -9.15 -5.68 0.17
N LEU A 88 -9.18 -6.62 1.12
CA LEU A 88 -8.12 -7.61 1.33
C LEU A 88 -7.99 -8.54 0.13
N ILE A 89 -9.11 -9.10 -0.34
CA ILE A 89 -9.14 -9.99 -1.51
C ILE A 89 -8.58 -9.27 -2.74
N ALA A 90 -9.05 -8.05 -3.02
CA ALA A 90 -8.55 -7.25 -4.14
C ALA A 90 -7.03 -6.99 -4.04
N SER A 91 -6.54 -6.69 -2.84
CA SER A 91 -5.11 -6.44 -2.60
C SER A 91 -4.26 -7.69 -2.83
N VAL A 92 -4.71 -8.85 -2.35
CA VAL A 92 -4.01 -10.14 -2.55
C VAL A 92 -3.91 -10.49 -4.03
N PHE A 93 -5.01 -10.34 -4.78
CA PHE A 93 -4.99 -10.60 -6.22
C PHE A 93 -4.08 -9.63 -7.00
N ALA A 94 -4.09 -8.34 -6.64
CA ALA A 94 -3.23 -7.36 -7.28
C ALA A 94 -1.74 -7.66 -7.07
N VAL A 95 -1.36 -8.01 -5.83
CA VAL A 95 0.04 -8.35 -5.49
C VAL A 95 0.47 -9.65 -6.17
N SER A 96 -0.37 -10.68 -6.14
CA SER A 96 -0.06 -11.98 -6.76
C SER A 96 0.12 -11.85 -8.28
N ARG A 97 -0.71 -11.03 -8.93
CA ARG A 97 -0.60 -10.75 -10.38
C ARG A 97 0.71 -10.04 -10.71
N MET A 98 1.08 -9.02 -9.94
CA MET A 98 2.34 -8.30 -10.14
C MET A 98 3.54 -9.22 -9.93
N LEU A 99 3.55 -10.02 -8.86
CA LEU A 99 4.61 -10.99 -8.60
C LEU A 99 4.75 -12.03 -9.72
N ALA A 100 3.62 -12.54 -10.24
CA ALA A 100 3.63 -13.45 -11.36
C ALA A 100 4.20 -12.80 -12.63
N MET A 101 3.81 -11.57 -12.95
CA MET A 101 4.36 -10.85 -14.10
C MET A 101 5.88 -10.64 -13.98
N LEU A 102 6.37 -10.22 -12.81
CA LEU A 102 7.82 -10.07 -12.57
C LEU A 102 8.57 -11.42 -12.63
N THR A 103 7.89 -12.51 -12.25
CA THR A 103 8.42 -13.87 -12.37
C THR A 103 8.51 -14.30 -13.83
N ASP A 104 7.47 -14.06 -14.62
CA ASP A 104 7.43 -14.37 -16.06
C ASP A 104 8.51 -13.58 -16.82
N MET A 105 8.78 -12.34 -16.40
CA MET A 105 9.89 -11.51 -16.89
C MET A 105 11.27 -11.95 -16.37
N LYS A 106 11.37 -13.09 -15.67
CA LYS A 106 12.61 -13.64 -15.08
C LYS A 106 13.33 -12.68 -14.11
N MET A 107 12.63 -11.67 -13.61
CA MET A 107 13.16 -10.72 -12.62
C MET A 107 13.05 -11.23 -11.19
N ILE A 108 12.23 -12.25 -10.93
CA ILE A 108 12.11 -12.89 -9.62
C ILE A 108 12.29 -14.41 -9.81
N PRO A 109 13.21 -15.05 -9.07
CA PRO A 109 13.40 -16.48 -9.16
C PRO A 109 12.20 -17.17 -8.53
N HIS A 110 11.64 -18.14 -9.25
CA HIS A 110 10.48 -18.88 -8.78
C HIS A 110 10.78 -20.36 -8.65
N SER A 111 10.32 -20.94 -7.54
CA SER A 111 10.32 -22.38 -7.30
C SER A 111 8.86 -22.82 -7.19
N HIS A 112 8.49 -23.80 -8.01
CA HIS A 112 7.15 -24.39 -7.99
C HIS A 112 6.87 -25.20 -6.71
N PHE A 113 7.89 -25.52 -5.89
CA PHE A 113 7.76 -26.27 -4.62
C PHE A 113 6.84 -27.51 -4.70
N GLY A 114 6.75 -28.16 -5.88
CA GLY A 114 5.89 -29.32 -6.10
C GLY A 114 4.38 -29.03 -6.10
N MET A 115 3.95 -27.77 -6.11
CA MET A 115 2.53 -27.41 -6.17
C MET A 115 2.00 -27.49 -7.63
N PRO A 116 0.80 -28.05 -7.83
CA PRO A 116 0.08 -27.95 -9.10
C PRO A 116 -0.59 -26.57 -9.23
N GLY A 117 -0.52 -25.96 -10.41
CA GLY A 117 -1.15 -24.67 -10.68
C GLY A 117 -0.28 -23.72 -11.49
N THR A 118 -0.73 -22.47 -11.62
CA THR A 118 0.01 -21.39 -12.28
C THR A 118 0.93 -20.66 -11.30
N ILE A 119 1.89 -19.89 -11.80
CA ILE A 119 2.77 -19.03 -10.98
C ILE A 119 1.95 -18.04 -10.11
N LYS A 120 0.78 -17.61 -10.63
CA LYS A 120 -0.17 -16.76 -9.89
C LYS A 120 -0.73 -17.46 -8.65
N ASP A 121 -1.04 -18.74 -8.74
CA ASP A 121 -1.58 -19.51 -7.62
C ASP A 121 -0.53 -19.68 -6.53
N HIS A 122 0.72 -19.99 -6.91
CA HIS A 122 1.82 -20.13 -5.96
C HIS A 122 2.14 -18.81 -5.24
N THR A 123 2.23 -17.70 -5.99
CA THR A 123 2.50 -16.37 -5.42
C THR A 123 1.38 -15.90 -4.50
N LEU A 124 0.12 -16.26 -4.80
CA LEU A 124 -1.02 -16.01 -3.92
C LEU A 124 -0.87 -16.77 -2.60
N VAL A 125 -0.60 -18.08 -2.66
CA VAL A 125 -0.42 -18.90 -1.44
C VAL A 125 0.72 -18.35 -0.58
N TYR A 126 1.88 -18.05 -1.18
CA TYR A 126 3.01 -17.47 -0.43
C TYR A 126 2.64 -16.16 0.24
N THR A 127 1.96 -15.26 -0.48
CA THR A 127 1.55 -13.96 0.04
C THR A 127 0.59 -14.10 1.22
N VAL A 128 -0.41 -14.98 1.12
CA VAL A 128 -1.41 -15.23 2.17
C VAL A 128 -0.77 -15.88 3.39
N VAL A 129 0.11 -16.88 3.22
CA VAL A 129 0.79 -17.54 4.33
C VAL A 129 1.70 -16.58 5.08
N ILE A 130 2.48 -15.76 4.37
CA ILE A 130 3.35 -14.75 4.99
C ILE A 130 2.50 -13.69 5.71
N ALA A 131 1.43 -13.20 5.09
CA ALA A 131 0.53 -12.22 5.71
C ALA A 131 -0.15 -12.79 6.96
N GLY A 132 -0.63 -14.04 6.92
CA GLY A 132 -1.21 -14.74 8.05
C GLY A 132 -0.22 -14.92 9.19
N PHE A 133 1.01 -15.36 8.87
CA PHE A 133 2.10 -15.47 9.84
C PHE A 133 2.37 -14.11 10.51
N LEU A 134 2.58 -13.04 9.72
CA LEU A 134 2.83 -11.70 10.28
C LEU A 134 1.67 -11.21 11.15
N THR A 135 0.43 -11.50 10.78
CA THR A 135 -0.77 -11.11 11.56
C THR A 135 -0.85 -11.82 12.92
N VAL A 136 -0.34 -13.04 13.03
CA VAL A 136 -0.30 -13.78 14.32
C VAL A 136 0.76 -13.22 15.25
N PHE A 137 1.90 -12.75 14.72
CA PHE A 137 3.05 -12.33 15.53
C PHE A 137 3.16 -10.81 15.74
N PHE A 138 2.49 -9.99 14.93
CA PHE A 138 2.58 -8.53 14.99
C PHE A 138 1.21 -7.88 15.17
N ASP A 139 1.15 -6.87 16.05
CA ASP A 139 -0.05 -6.05 16.20
C ASP A 139 -0.37 -5.25 14.92
N LEU A 140 -1.66 -5.09 14.62
CA LEU A 140 -2.15 -4.34 13.47
C LEU A 140 -1.53 -2.93 13.38
N SER A 141 -1.38 -2.25 14.52
CA SER A 141 -0.78 -0.90 14.56
C SER A 141 0.68 -0.90 14.09
N ARG A 142 1.45 -1.93 14.45
CA ARG A 142 2.86 -2.08 14.03
C ARG A 142 2.94 -2.42 12.55
N ILE A 143 2.12 -3.36 12.07
CA ILE A 143 2.04 -3.74 10.66
C ILE A 143 1.68 -2.51 9.80
N ALA A 144 0.65 -1.76 10.20
CA ALA A 144 0.23 -0.55 9.48
C ALA A 144 1.32 0.53 9.48
N SER A 145 2.01 0.72 10.60
CA SER A 145 3.09 1.71 10.70
C SER A 145 4.30 1.34 9.85
N LEU A 146 4.74 0.09 9.89
CA LEU A 146 5.82 -0.42 9.02
C LEU A 146 5.44 -0.31 7.54
N GLY A 147 4.20 -0.63 7.19
CA GLY A 147 3.68 -0.47 5.85
C GLY A 147 3.73 0.99 5.37
N ALA A 148 3.37 1.95 6.21
CA ALA A 148 3.47 3.38 5.89
C ALA A 148 4.93 3.82 5.71
N PHE A 149 5.84 3.37 6.57
CA PHE A 149 7.27 3.62 6.43
C PHE A 149 7.82 3.13 5.09
N PHE A 150 7.56 1.87 4.74
CA PHE A 150 8.04 1.29 3.48
C PHE A 150 7.44 2.00 2.27
N TYR A 151 6.16 2.36 2.34
CA TYR A 151 5.49 3.06 1.26
C TYR A 151 6.09 4.45 1.00
N LEU A 152 6.26 5.26 2.03
CA LEU A 152 6.84 6.61 1.90
C LEU A 152 8.29 6.58 1.41
N VAL A 153 9.10 5.67 1.95
CA VAL A 153 10.49 5.52 1.50
C VAL A 153 10.55 5.06 0.04
N MET A 154 9.74 4.07 -0.34
CA MET A 154 9.64 3.59 -1.72
C MET A 154 9.23 4.71 -2.67
N ASP A 155 8.21 5.50 -2.31
CA ASP A 155 7.75 6.64 -3.13
C ASP A 155 8.89 7.64 -3.34
N ILE A 156 9.62 8.03 -2.28
CA ILE A 156 10.78 8.94 -2.41
C ILE A 156 11.84 8.38 -3.37
N ILE A 157 12.16 7.08 -3.25
CA ILE A 157 13.16 6.42 -4.10
C ILE A 157 12.71 6.39 -5.56
N ILE A 158 11.45 6.05 -5.82
CA ILE A 158 10.90 6.00 -7.18
C ILE A 158 10.89 7.40 -7.80
N HIS A 159 10.40 8.41 -7.07
CA HIS A 159 10.39 9.80 -7.56
C HIS A 159 11.81 10.30 -7.85
N PHE A 160 12.78 9.97 -6.99
CA PHE A 160 14.18 10.30 -7.23
C PHE A 160 14.74 9.58 -8.47
N GLY A 161 14.47 8.28 -8.61
CA GLY A 161 14.87 7.48 -9.77
C GLY A 161 14.32 8.06 -11.07
N VAL A 162 13.04 8.41 -11.09
CA VAL A 162 12.39 9.08 -12.22
C VAL A 162 13.01 10.44 -12.49
N PHE A 163 13.19 11.28 -11.46
CA PHE A 163 13.78 12.61 -11.61
C PHE A 163 15.20 12.56 -12.21
N ARG A 164 15.99 11.57 -11.82
CA ARG A 164 17.41 11.45 -12.20
C ARG A 164 17.65 10.73 -13.52
N HIS A 165 16.82 9.76 -13.89
CA HIS A 165 17.09 8.86 -15.03
C HIS A 165 16.01 8.89 -16.11
N LEU A 166 14.72 9.02 -15.76
CA LEU A 166 13.62 8.87 -16.73
C LEU A 166 12.89 10.17 -17.06
N ARG A 167 13.23 11.28 -16.40
CA ARG A 167 12.48 12.53 -16.48
C ARG A 167 12.28 13.03 -17.92
N GLU A 168 13.34 12.97 -18.71
CA GLU A 168 13.33 13.44 -20.10
C GLU A 168 12.58 12.47 -21.02
N GLU A 169 12.68 11.16 -20.78
CA GLU A 169 12.03 10.12 -21.58
C GLU A 169 10.50 10.13 -21.41
N ILE A 170 10.01 10.32 -20.19
CA ILE A 170 8.57 10.29 -19.88
C ILE A 170 7.93 11.68 -19.82
N GLY A 171 8.69 12.75 -20.12
CA GLY A 171 8.20 14.12 -20.09
C GLY A 171 7.74 14.60 -18.70
N ALA A 172 8.31 14.06 -17.62
CA ALA A 172 7.86 14.37 -16.27
C ALA A 172 8.25 15.81 -15.85
N LYS A 173 7.29 16.53 -15.27
CA LYS A 173 7.52 17.87 -14.71
C LYS A 173 8.36 17.77 -13.43
N GLY A 174 9.64 18.10 -13.51
CA GLY A 174 10.58 17.98 -12.39
C GLY A 174 10.14 18.65 -11.09
N TRP A 175 9.47 19.81 -11.16
CA TRP A 175 8.93 20.48 -9.97
C TRP A 175 7.89 19.61 -9.24
N VAL A 176 7.01 18.92 -9.97
CA VAL A 176 5.99 18.04 -9.37
C VAL A 176 6.66 16.91 -8.59
N LEU A 177 7.67 16.26 -9.18
CA LEU A 177 8.44 15.20 -8.52
C LEU A 177 9.15 15.70 -7.26
N LEU A 178 9.79 16.86 -7.33
CA LEU A 178 10.48 17.47 -6.19
C LEU A 178 9.51 17.84 -5.07
N THR A 179 8.33 18.39 -5.41
CA THR A 179 7.31 18.70 -4.40
C THR A 179 6.75 17.44 -3.76
N ALA A 180 6.52 16.36 -4.53
CA ALA A 180 6.06 15.09 -3.98
C ALA A 180 7.09 14.50 -3.00
N MET A 181 8.36 14.43 -3.42
CA MET A 181 9.46 13.97 -2.56
C MET A 181 9.59 14.79 -1.27
N ALA A 182 9.44 16.12 -1.36
CA ALA A 182 9.51 16.99 -0.19
C ALA A 182 8.35 16.73 0.77
N LEU A 183 7.12 16.58 0.25
CA LEU A 183 5.94 16.25 1.07
C LEU A 183 6.08 14.87 1.72
N ASP A 184 6.52 13.86 0.97
CA ASP A 184 6.77 12.52 1.50
C ASP A 184 7.84 12.54 2.59
N ALA A 185 8.92 13.30 2.39
CA ALA A 185 9.98 13.44 3.40
C ALA A 185 9.48 14.14 4.67
N VAL A 186 8.64 15.18 4.54
CA VAL A 186 8.01 15.85 5.68
C VAL A 186 7.10 14.88 6.44
N VAL A 187 6.22 14.16 5.74
CA VAL A 187 5.30 13.19 6.35
C VAL A 187 6.07 12.06 7.00
N LEU A 188 7.08 11.50 6.33
CA LEU A 188 7.93 10.44 6.87
C LEU A 188 8.67 10.90 8.13
N THR A 189 9.25 12.09 8.12
CA THR A 189 9.99 12.64 9.27
C THR A 189 9.05 12.89 10.44
N ALA A 190 7.89 13.51 10.21
CA ALA A 190 6.89 13.75 11.24
C ALA A 190 6.38 12.42 11.83
N PHE A 191 6.03 11.46 10.98
CA PHE A 191 5.55 10.16 11.40
C PHE A 191 6.63 9.38 12.18
N ALA A 192 7.88 9.42 11.72
CA ALA A 192 9.00 8.79 12.41
C ALA A 192 9.27 9.42 13.78
N ALA A 193 9.23 10.75 13.88
CA ALA A 193 9.37 11.44 15.16
C ALA A 193 8.24 11.07 16.14
N MET A 194 6.99 11.00 15.67
CA MET A 194 5.85 10.56 16.48
C MET A 194 6.00 9.11 16.95
N LYS A 195 6.45 8.21 16.07
CA LYS A 195 6.67 6.80 16.40
C LYS A 195 7.88 6.59 17.30
N TRP A 196 8.92 7.39 17.16
CA TRP A 196 10.08 7.35 18.06
C TRP A 196 9.69 7.61 19.52
N GLN A 197 8.71 8.49 19.76
CA GLN A 197 8.25 8.78 21.12
C GLN A 197 7.28 7.72 21.67
N SER A 198 6.48 7.08 20.82
CA SER A 198 5.40 6.18 21.22
C SER A 198 5.75 4.69 21.17
N ASP A 199 6.48 4.25 20.14
CA ASP A 199 6.98 2.88 19.97
C ASP A 199 8.25 2.92 19.09
N PRO A 200 9.43 3.18 19.68
CA PRO A 200 10.69 3.31 18.94
C PRO A 200 11.07 2.05 18.15
N LEU A 201 10.58 0.88 18.56
CA LEU A 201 10.85 -0.39 17.87
C LEU A 201 10.32 -0.35 16.43
N ILE A 202 9.21 0.34 16.17
CA ILE A 202 8.66 0.48 14.81
C ILE A 202 9.65 1.20 13.90
N VAL A 203 10.29 2.27 14.38
CA VAL A 203 11.26 3.05 13.61
C VAL A 203 12.50 2.21 13.34
N VAL A 204 13.03 1.53 14.35
CA VAL A 204 14.20 0.65 14.22
C VAL A 204 13.93 -0.50 13.25
N LEU A 205 12.81 -1.20 13.40
CA LEU A 205 12.41 -2.29 12.50
C LEU A 205 12.16 -1.77 11.07
N GLY A 206 11.60 -0.56 10.92
CA GLY A 206 11.42 0.07 9.62
C GLY A 206 12.75 0.34 8.91
N VAL A 207 13.72 0.91 9.62
CA VAL A 207 15.06 1.19 9.09
C VAL A 207 15.80 -0.11 8.75
N ILE A 208 15.80 -1.10 9.66
CA ILE A 208 16.42 -2.41 9.43
C ILE A 208 15.75 -3.12 8.26
N GLY A 209 14.41 -3.15 8.22
CA GLY A 209 13.64 -3.78 7.15
C GLY A 209 13.96 -3.17 5.79
N MET A 210 14.03 -1.84 5.71
CA MET A 210 14.42 -1.15 4.49
C MET A 210 15.85 -1.48 4.08
N ALA A 211 16.81 -1.45 5.02
CA ALA A 211 18.20 -1.81 4.75
C ALA A 211 18.33 -3.26 4.23
N LEU A 212 17.56 -4.19 4.79
CA LEU A 212 17.50 -5.59 4.34
C LEU A 212 16.92 -5.70 2.93
N VAL A 213 15.84 -4.98 2.62
CA VAL A 213 15.26 -4.95 1.26
C VAL A 213 16.29 -4.44 0.25
N PHE A 214 16.98 -3.34 0.56
CA PHE A 214 18.03 -2.80 -0.31
C PHE A 214 19.22 -3.74 -0.47
N LEU A 215 19.68 -4.35 0.62
CA LEU A 215 20.78 -5.32 0.58
C LEU A 215 20.39 -6.52 -0.27
N PHE A 216 19.18 -7.06 -0.07
CA PHE A 216 18.62 -8.14 -0.86
C PHE A 216 18.58 -7.76 -2.34
N MET A 217 18.02 -6.60 -2.68
CA MET A 217 17.94 -6.13 -4.07
C MET A 217 19.34 -5.97 -4.70
N ARG A 218 20.30 -5.42 -3.95
CA ARG A 218 21.69 -5.25 -4.43
C ARG A 218 22.37 -6.60 -4.68
N VAL A 219 22.24 -7.55 -3.75
CA VAL A 219 22.79 -8.90 -3.91
C VAL A 219 22.11 -9.64 -5.06
N PHE A 220 20.79 -9.48 -5.19
CA PHE A 220 20.00 -10.10 -6.24
C PHE A 220 20.42 -9.60 -7.63
N LEU A 221 20.49 -8.28 -7.83
CA LEU A 221 20.92 -7.69 -9.10
C LEU A 221 22.39 -7.99 -9.43
N ALA A 222 23.25 -8.07 -8.42
CA ALA A 222 24.65 -8.46 -8.62
C ALA A 222 24.80 -9.92 -9.09
N ARG A 223 23.89 -10.82 -8.68
CA ARG A 223 23.89 -12.23 -9.10
C ARG A 223 23.14 -12.46 -10.41
N ASN A 224 22.13 -11.64 -10.70
CA ASN A 224 21.34 -11.66 -11.93
C ASN A 224 21.44 -10.30 -12.67
N PRO A 225 22.58 -9.98 -13.30
CA PRO A 225 22.71 -8.73 -14.06
C PRO A 225 21.69 -8.70 -15.21
N VAL A 226 20.91 -7.62 -15.29
CA VAL A 226 19.97 -7.38 -16.39
C VAL A 226 20.79 -7.26 -17.67
N ARG A 227 20.66 -8.22 -18.59
CA ARG A 227 21.32 -8.16 -19.91
C ARG A 227 20.55 -7.15 -20.77
N GLU A 228 21.16 -6.00 -21.04
CA GLU A 228 20.72 -5.08 -22.09
C GLU A 228 20.75 -5.83 -23.43
N GLY A 229 19.59 -6.31 -23.90
CA GLY A 229 19.51 -7.07 -25.16
C GLY A 229 18.17 -7.68 -25.53
N ASP A 230 17.18 -7.78 -24.63
CA ASP A 230 15.90 -8.46 -24.92
C ASP A 230 14.73 -7.50 -25.24
N HIS A 231 15.01 -6.22 -25.47
CA HIS A 231 14.03 -5.24 -25.98
C HIS A 231 14.25 -5.01 -27.48
N GLY A 232 14.15 -6.09 -28.25
CA GLY A 232 14.10 -6.08 -29.71
C GLY A 232 13.13 -7.15 -30.17
N SER A 233 12.06 -6.74 -30.85
CA SER A 233 10.99 -7.54 -31.45
C SER A 233 10.01 -8.25 -30.50
N LEU A 234 8.92 -7.55 -30.17
CA LEU A 234 7.54 -8.05 -30.35
C LEU A 234 6.62 -6.86 -30.68
#